data_AF-A0A143PYG2-F1
#
_entry.id   AF-A0A143PYG2-F1
#
_cell.length_a   1.000
_cell.length_b   1.000
_cell.length_c   1.000
_cell.angle_alpha   90.00
_cell.angle_beta   90.00
_cell.angle_gamma   90.00
#
_symmetry.space_group_name_H-M   'P 1'
#
loop_
_entity.id
_entity.type
_entity.pdbx_description
1 polymer ?
#
loop_
_entity_poly.entity_id
_entity_poly.type
_entity_poly.pdbx_seq_one_letter_code
_entity_poly.pdbx_strand_id
1 'polypeptide(L)'
;MGLGLVGRSWLALEKTVAEVYANRLLSPLPILAIALAIVITGVLAFRLHAFLTLIVAALAVAALTPASAIERYELSKEGVRIDQLEPGNRGALVLARPGQLKQGVAYGVFRLDPGARPRRVGTATVAVPGVAGAETTLSVVSDDPSASLVGAWVATDGTAAAAARSAGETIGARVANGFGRTALDIGILIAMASILGGCLMAAHGAERIVISLRNALGPSRTPFAFLGSGLLLGIPMFAEAVFYLLLPLAKAMWRETRKNYLLFVMTIVAGATMTHSLVPPTPGPLFVAQAMGIDIALMMQQGLIVSTIAAFAGYTYARYADRRWPLEVRSAIGSGPDSPEATAPQSTAGETQLPPLVLSLLPILLPVILISADSALATSSYGLPSWAVSIIRVLGDKNLALTLSAAAAILLLAWYAPASPAHASSRADLVRKTVKDGVIEAGEIILVIAAGGALGTVLRQAGMAELAAATVPTQKLLLLPIAWGITALVRIAQGSATVAMITAVGIVGPIALAGGLSYHPVYVAVAIGAGSKIGMWMNDSGFWVIAKMSGMTEAETLKTVSVMVFIEGCVGLVATLILATLWPLL
;
A
#
# COMPACT_ATOMS: atom_id res chain seq x y z
N MET A 1 54.34 -17.35 36.79
CA MET A 1 53.86 -17.60 35.41
C MET A 1 52.34 -17.86 35.31
N GLY A 2 51.53 -17.61 36.36
CA GLY A 2 50.10 -18.01 36.40
C GLY A 2 49.05 -16.90 36.35
N LEU A 3 49.41 -15.61 36.44
CA LEU A 3 48.44 -14.50 36.48
C LEU A 3 48.08 -13.93 35.08
N GLY A 4 48.90 -14.18 34.06
CA GLY A 4 48.65 -13.69 32.69
C GLY A 4 47.69 -14.55 31.85
N LEU A 5 47.47 -15.81 32.24
CA LEU A 5 46.58 -16.74 31.51
C LEU A 5 45.11 -16.50 31.84
N VAL A 6 44.78 -16.17 33.10
CA VAL A 6 43.40 -15.92 33.54
C VAL A 6 42.84 -14.61 32.97
N GLY A 7 43.67 -13.56 32.86
CA GLY A 7 43.28 -12.29 32.24
C GLY A 7 43.05 -12.39 30.73
N ARG A 8 43.80 -13.24 30.02
CA ARG A 8 43.60 -13.51 28.59
C ARG A 8 42.33 -14.32 28.33
N SER A 9 41.99 -15.29 29.18
CA SER A 9 40.74 -16.04 29.09
C SER A 9 39.51 -15.19 29.44
N TRP A 10 39.63 -14.22 30.36
CA TRP A 10 38.55 -13.29 30.68
C TRP A 10 38.30 -12.32 29.52
N LEU A 11 39.35 -11.69 28.97
CA LEU A 11 39.24 -10.83 27.77
C LEU A 11 38.72 -11.59 26.53
N ALA A 12 39.05 -12.87 26.39
CA ALA A 12 38.49 -13.72 25.33
C ALA A 12 37.00 -13.99 25.56
N LEU A 13 36.58 -14.33 26.79
CA LEU A 13 35.16 -14.51 27.15
C LEU A 13 34.36 -13.22 26.99
N GLU A 14 34.90 -12.07 27.38
CA GLU A 14 34.27 -10.76 27.24
C GLU A 14 34.13 -10.36 25.77
N LYS A 15 35.15 -10.67 24.93
CA LYS A 15 35.06 -10.53 23.47
C LYS A 15 34.04 -11.47 22.85
N THR A 16 34.00 -12.74 23.26
CA THR A 16 33.04 -13.72 22.74
C THR A 16 31.61 -13.38 23.18
N VAL A 17 31.41 -12.93 24.40
CA VAL A 17 30.11 -12.45 24.90
C VAL A 17 29.73 -11.17 24.15
N ALA A 18 30.63 -10.19 24.02
CA ALA A 18 30.38 -8.97 23.25
C ALA A 18 30.10 -9.24 21.76
N GLU A 19 30.80 -10.20 21.13
CA GLU A 19 30.53 -10.65 19.74
C GLU A 19 29.20 -11.39 19.63
N VAL A 20 28.83 -12.21 20.61
CA VAL A 20 27.54 -12.91 20.64
C VAL A 20 26.39 -11.93 20.86
N TYR A 21 26.56 -10.93 21.73
CA TYR A 21 25.57 -9.86 21.93
C TYR A 21 25.52 -8.91 20.74
N ALA A 22 26.65 -8.54 20.13
CA ALA A 22 26.71 -7.75 18.91
C ALA A 22 26.07 -8.49 17.73
N ASN A 23 26.33 -9.78 17.56
CA ASN A 23 25.68 -10.61 16.53
C ASN A 23 24.19 -10.82 16.79
N ARG A 24 23.74 -10.83 18.06
CA ARG A 24 22.30 -10.86 18.39
C ARG A 24 21.63 -9.51 18.17
N LEU A 25 22.29 -8.39 18.46
CA LEU A 25 21.79 -7.03 18.21
C LEU A 25 21.77 -6.68 16.71
N LEU A 26 22.68 -7.27 15.93
CA LEU A 26 22.73 -7.19 14.46
C LEU A 26 21.88 -8.25 13.77
N SER A 27 21.08 -9.01 14.53
CA SER A 27 20.05 -9.87 13.94
C SER A 27 18.89 -9.04 13.39
N PRO A 28 18.10 -9.55 12.43
CA PRO A 28 17.07 -8.73 11.80
C PRO A 28 15.97 -8.28 12.80
N LEU A 29 15.64 -9.05 13.84
CA LEU A 29 14.57 -8.71 14.79
C LEU A 29 14.80 -7.38 15.56
N PRO A 30 15.95 -7.15 16.22
CA PRO A 30 16.23 -5.86 16.86
C PRO A 30 16.23 -4.68 15.89
N ILE A 31 16.75 -4.85 14.66
CA ILE A 31 16.74 -3.80 13.63
C ILE A 31 15.29 -3.39 13.32
N LEU A 32 14.39 -4.36 13.19
CA LEU A 32 12.96 -4.11 12.99
C LEU A 32 12.33 -3.42 14.21
N ALA A 33 12.63 -3.89 15.42
CA ALA A 33 12.10 -3.29 16.64
C ALA A 33 12.55 -1.83 16.81
N ILE A 34 13.81 -1.52 16.47
CA ILE A 34 14.34 -0.16 16.46
C ILE A 34 13.62 0.70 15.42
N ALA A 35 13.45 0.19 14.20
CA ALA A 35 12.70 0.90 13.15
C ALA A 35 11.29 1.25 13.63
N LEU A 36 10.59 0.26 14.19
CA LEU A 36 9.24 0.45 14.72
C LEU A 36 9.22 1.44 15.89
N ALA A 37 10.17 1.34 16.82
CA ALA A 37 10.28 2.26 17.94
C ALA A 37 10.55 3.70 17.49
N ILE A 38 11.43 3.91 16.51
CA ILE A 38 11.68 5.23 15.91
C ILE A 38 10.40 5.75 15.25
N VAL A 39 9.69 4.92 14.49
CA VAL A 39 8.46 5.35 13.82
C VAL A 39 7.39 5.74 14.83
N ILE A 40 7.12 4.87 15.80
CA ILE A 40 6.10 5.09 16.83
C ILE A 40 6.48 6.29 17.70
N THR A 41 7.74 6.41 18.14
CA THR A 41 8.17 7.49 19.04
C THR A 41 8.24 8.83 18.31
N GLY A 42 8.74 8.86 17.07
CA GLY A 42 8.79 10.07 16.25
C GLY A 42 7.40 10.66 16.03
N VAL A 43 6.41 9.80 15.81
CA VAL A 43 5.01 10.21 15.66
C VAL A 43 4.37 10.58 17.00
N LEU A 44 4.41 9.69 18.00
CA LEU A 44 3.64 9.85 19.24
C LEU A 44 4.25 10.87 20.20
N ALA A 45 5.56 10.77 20.43
CA ALA A 45 6.24 11.59 21.43
C ALA A 45 6.63 12.95 20.86
N PHE A 46 7.15 12.97 19.64
CA PHE A 46 7.69 14.18 19.01
C PHE A 46 6.76 14.85 18.01
N ARG A 47 5.61 14.22 17.66
CA ARG A 47 4.63 14.73 16.68
C ARG A 47 5.28 15.12 15.34
N LEU A 48 6.29 14.37 14.92
CA LEU A 48 6.99 14.60 13.67
C LEU A 48 6.11 14.21 12.48
N HIS A 49 6.32 14.91 11.36
CA HIS A 49 5.67 14.55 10.10
C HIS A 49 6.09 13.14 9.65
N ALA A 50 5.16 12.36 9.10
CA ALA A 50 5.39 10.97 8.72
C ALA A 50 6.60 10.79 7.78
N PHE A 51 6.77 11.72 6.82
CA PHE A 51 7.95 11.76 5.95
C PHE A 51 9.27 11.74 6.74
N LEU A 52 9.42 12.66 7.70
CA LEU A 52 10.65 12.81 8.46
C LEU A 52 10.91 11.54 9.31
N THR A 53 9.86 11.05 9.96
CA THR A 53 9.94 9.84 10.77
C THR A 53 10.36 8.61 9.96
N LEU A 54 9.79 8.41 8.77
CA LEU A 54 10.13 7.29 7.90
C LEU A 54 11.57 7.40 7.37
N ILE A 55 12.03 8.60 7.01
CA ILE A 55 13.43 8.82 6.59
C ILE A 55 14.41 8.56 7.73
N VAL A 56 14.12 9.05 8.95
CA VAL A 56 14.98 8.81 10.12
C VAL A 56 15.05 7.32 10.44
N ALA A 57 13.91 6.62 10.39
CA ALA A 57 13.88 5.16 10.57
C ALA A 57 14.68 4.45 9.47
N ALA A 58 14.55 4.87 8.20
CA ALA A 58 15.30 4.29 7.09
C ALA A 58 16.81 4.49 7.25
N LEU A 59 17.25 5.69 7.65
CA LEU A 59 18.67 5.98 7.91
C LEU A 59 19.21 5.15 9.08
N ALA A 60 18.43 5.00 10.16
CA ALA A 60 18.82 4.18 11.30
C ALA A 60 18.95 2.70 10.93
N VAL A 61 17.95 2.14 10.22
CA VAL A 61 18.01 0.76 9.72
C VAL A 61 19.19 0.58 8.78
N ALA A 62 19.40 1.50 7.85
CA ALA A 62 20.53 1.44 6.93
C ALA A 62 21.87 1.45 7.68
N ALA A 63 22.02 2.30 8.71
CA ALA A 63 23.22 2.36 9.54
C ALA A 63 23.47 1.07 10.34
N LEU A 64 22.39 0.43 10.83
CA LEU A 64 22.46 -0.80 11.60
C LEU A 64 22.59 -2.06 10.73
N THR A 65 22.39 -1.95 9.41
CA THR A 65 22.45 -3.09 8.49
C THR A 65 23.91 -3.47 8.21
N PRO A 66 24.36 -4.69 8.57
CA PRO A 66 25.73 -5.12 8.30
C PRO A 66 25.93 -5.39 6.79
N ALA A 67 27.14 -5.11 6.29
CA ALA A 67 27.49 -5.32 4.88
C ALA A 67 27.19 -6.76 4.39
N SER A 68 27.43 -7.76 5.23
CA SER A 68 27.14 -9.17 4.93
C SER A 68 25.64 -9.47 4.77
N ALA A 69 24.74 -8.69 5.37
CA ALA A 69 23.31 -8.81 5.12
C ALA A 69 22.95 -8.21 3.74
N ILE A 70 23.56 -7.09 3.37
CA ILE A 70 23.38 -6.45 2.07
C ILE A 70 23.86 -7.37 0.95
N GLU A 71 25.05 -7.95 1.08
CA GLU A 71 25.60 -8.87 0.08
C GLU A 71 24.71 -10.11 -0.09
N ARG A 72 24.23 -10.69 1.02
CA ARG A 72 23.26 -11.80 0.98
C ARG A 72 21.98 -11.41 0.27
N TYR A 73 21.43 -10.24 0.57
CA TYR A 73 20.21 -9.74 -0.07
C TYR A 73 20.39 -9.51 -1.58
N GLU A 74 21.51 -8.95 -2.01
CA GLU A 74 21.76 -8.74 -3.44
C GLU A 74 21.98 -10.06 -4.18
N LEU A 75 22.70 -11.01 -3.56
CA LEU A 75 22.85 -12.35 -4.12
C LEU A 75 21.53 -13.12 -4.17
N SER A 76 20.60 -12.90 -3.23
CA SER A 76 19.31 -13.60 -3.21
C SER A 76 18.33 -13.17 -4.30
N LYS A 77 18.57 -12.04 -4.99
CA LYS A 77 17.73 -11.59 -6.10
C LYS A 77 17.81 -12.52 -7.31
N GLU A 78 19.00 -12.98 -7.65
CA GLU A 78 19.27 -13.77 -8.87
C GLU A 78 20.06 -15.05 -8.61
N GLY A 79 20.67 -15.17 -7.43
CA GLY A 79 21.46 -16.31 -7.04
C GLY A 79 20.68 -17.33 -6.22
N VAL A 80 21.23 -18.54 -6.17
CA VAL A 80 20.66 -19.69 -5.44
C VAL A 80 21.61 -20.08 -4.33
N ARG A 81 21.09 -20.28 -3.12
CA ARG A 81 21.88 -20.80 -2.01
C ARG A 81 21.96 -22.33 -2.06
N ILE A 82 23.14 -22.87 -1.81
CA ILE A 82 23.37 -24.32 -1.71
C ILE A 82 23.01 -24.75 -0.27
N ASP A 83 21.85 -25.35 -0.07
CA ASP A 83 21.41 -25.78 1.26
C ASP A 83 21.78 -27.23 1.59
N GLN A 84 21.86 -28.11 0.58
CA GLN A 84 22.24 -29.53 0.73
C GLN A 84 23.07 -30.01 -0.48
N LEU A 85 23.87 -31.07 -0.27
CA LEU A 85 24.69 -31.74 -1.29
C LEU A 85 24.30 -33.22 -1.29
N GLU A 86 24.03 -33.82 -2.47
CA GLU A 86 23.79 -35.26 -2.55
C GLU A 86 25.07 -36.07 -2.25
N PRO A 87 24.99 -37.17 -1.46
CA PRO A 87 26.16 -38.00 -1.15
C PRO A 87 26.63 -38.80 -2.38
N GLY A 88 27.91 -38.65 -2.75
CA GLY A 88 28.60 -39.58 -3.65
C GLY A 88 28.87 -39.08 -5.07
N ASN A 89 28.42 -37.88 -5.46
CA ASN A 89 28.73 -37.32 -6.77
C ASN A 89 29.72 -36.14 -6.65
N ARG A 90 30.86 -36.22 -7.36
CA ARG A 90 31.88 -35.14 -7.41
C ARG A 90 31.40 -33.88 -8.16
N GLY A 91 30.22 -33.95 -8.77
CA GLY A 91 29.44 -32.79 -9.21
C GLY A 91 28.19 -32.70 -8.34
N ALA A 92 28.15 -31.73 -7.44
CA ALA A 92 27.09 -31.64 -6.45
C ALA A 92 25.76 -31.24 -7.08
N LEU A 93 24.75 -32.09 -6.95
CA LEU A 93 23.37 -31.83 -7.35
C LEU A 93 22.73 -30.95 -6.26
N VAL A 94 22.44 -29.69 -6.61
CA VAL A 94 21.80 -28.71 -5.72
C VAL A 94 20.42 -28.42 -6.25
N LEU A 95 19.39 -28.57 -5.40
CA LEU A 95 17.99 -28.33 -5.72
C LEU A 95 17.72 -26.83 -5.58
N ALA A 96 17.61 -26.14 -6.71
CA ALA A 96 17.30 -24.71 -6.75
C ALA A 96 15.80 -24.45 -6.92
N ARG A 97 15.31 -23.29 -6.44
CA ARG A 97 13.96 -22.80 -6.80
C ARG A 97 13.86 -22.70 -8.34
N PRO A 98 12.78 -23.21 -8.97
CA PRO A 98 12.65 -23.19 -10.42
C PRO A 98 12.75 -21.78 -11.00
N GLY A 99 13.46 -21.62 -12.12
CA GLY A 99 13.43 -20.40 -12.96
C GLY A 99 14.49 -19.33 -12.68
N GLN A 100 15.33 -19.43 -11.64
CA GLN A 100 16.38 -18.43 -11.36
C GLN A 100 17.67 -18.64 -12.18
N LEU A 101 17.97 -19.87 -12.58
CA LEU A 101 19.19 -20.22 -13.30
C LEU A 101 18.88 -20.69 -14.72
N LYS A 102 19.62 -20.18 -15.69
CA LYS A 102 19.45 -20.46 -17.13
C LYS A 102 20.45 -21.51 -17.59
N GLN A 103 19.98 -22.43 -18.44
CA GLN A 103 20.85 -23.43 -19.07
C GLN A 103 21.88 -22.76 -19.99
N GLY A 104 23.11 -23.28 -20.00
CA GLY A 104 24.20 -22.75 -20.84
C GLY A 104 24.91 -21.51 -20.29
N VAL A 105 24.50 -21.00 -19.13
CA VAL A 105 25.20 -19.91 -18.43
C VAL A 105 26.18 -20.51 -17.41
N ALA A 106 27.41 -20.02 -17.43
CA ALA A 106 28.41 -20.35 -16.43
C ALA A 106 28.19 -19.50 -15.17
N TYR A 107 28.08 -20.15 -14.02
CA TYR A 107 27.90 -19.50 -12.73
C TYR A 107 29.16 -19.63 -11.86
N GLY A 108 29.41 -18.63 -11.02
CA GLY A 108 30.37 -18.71 -9.94
C GLY A 108 29.71 -19.23 -8.68
N VAL A 109 30.47 -19.96 -7.86
CA VAL A 109 30.07 -20.33 -6.51
C VAL A 109 30.81 -19.40 -5.55
N PHE A 110 30.07 -18.64 -4.75
CA PHE A 110 30.61 -17.61 -3.87
C PHE A 110 30.33 -17.95 -2.41
N ARG A 111 31.37 -17.88 -1.58
CA ARG A 111 31.22 -17.94 -0.12
C ARG A 111 31.21 -16.51 0.43
N LEU A 112 30.26 -16.27 1.33
CA LEU A 112 30.15 -15.03 2.10
C LEU A 112 30.75 -15.28 3.47
N ASP A 113 31.99 -14.84 3.66
CA ASP A 113 32.61 -14.82 4.98
C ASP A 113 32.19 -13.51 5.70
N PRO A 114 31.81 -13.53 6.99
CA PRO A 114 31.32 -12.33 7.68
C PRO A 114 32.31 -11.15 7.60
N GLY A 115 31.90 -10.05 6.98
CA GLY A 115 32.71 -8.84 6.85
C GLY A 115 33.78 -8.88 5.75
N ALA A 116 33.81 -9.93 4.92
CA ALA A 116 34.69 -10.05 3.77
C ALA A 116 33.90 -10.10 2.46
N ARG A 117 34.52 -9.64 1.37
CA ARG A 117 33.90 -9.67 0.03
C ARG A 117 33.55 -11.11 -0.37
N PRO A 118 32.51 -11.31 -1.21
CA PRO A 118 32.17 -12.64 -1.73
C PRO A 118 33.40 -13.26 -2.40
N ARG A 119 33.88 -14.38 -1.86
CA ARG A 119 35.03 -15.10 -2.41
C ARG A 119 34.53 -16.21 -3.31
N ARG A 120 34.99 -16.24 -4.56
CA ARG A 120 34.72 -17.37 -5.46
C ARG A 120 35.44 -18.61 -4.92
N VAL A 121 34.69 -19.69 -4.78
CA VAL A 121 35.13 -21.00 -4.24
C VAL A 121 34.85 -22.14 -5.22
N GLY A 122 34.32 -21.82 -6.41
CA GLY A 122 34.01 -22.79 -7.44
C GLY A 122 33.25 -22.19 -8.62
N THR A 123 32.84 -23.10 -9.51
CA THR A 123 32.00 -22.82 -10.66
C THR A 123 30.81 -23.79 -10.69
N ALA A 124 29.70 -23.35 -11.26
CA ALA A 124 28.51 -24.16 -11.39
C ALA A 124 27.93 -24.03 -12.79
N THR A 125 27.43 -25.13 -13.35
CA THR A 125 26.67 -25.14 -14.60
C THR A 125 25.37 -25.91 -14.42
N VAL A 126 24.29 -25.42 -15.04
CA VAL A 126 22.97 -26.06 -14.96
C VAL A 126 22.98 -27.30 -15.84
N ALA A 127 22.87 -28.49 -15.24
CA ALA A 127 22.94 -29.76 -15.96
C ALA A 127 21.59 -30.11 -16.61
N VAL A 128 20.48 -29.90 -15.90
CA VAL A 128 19.11 -30.08 -16.40
C VAL A 128 18.24 -28.93 -15.87
N PRO A 129 17.66 -28.07 -16.72
CA PRO A 129 16.72 -27.05 -16.26
C PRO A 129 15.44 -27.73 -15.74
N GLY A 130 15.02 -27.40 -14.51
CA GLY A 130 13.74 -27.88 -13.98
C GLY A 130 12.59 -27.33 -14.82
N VAL A 131 11.67 -28.21 -15.26
CA VAL A 131 10.36 -27.78 -15.76
C VAL A 131 9.60 -27.16 -14.59
N ALA A 132 8.69 -26.20 -14.83
CA ALA A 132 7.90 -25.57 -13.77
C ALA A 132 7.28 -26.63 -12.84
N GLY A 133 7.72 -26.67 -11.58
CA GLY A 133 7.31 -27.67 -10.57
C GLY A 133 8.31 -28.80 -10.29
N ALA A 134 9.43 -28.89 -11.00
CA ALA A 134 10.52 -29.85 -10.77
C ALA A 134 11.82 -29.14 -10.34
N GLU A 135 12.62 -29.79 -9.50
CA GLU A 135 13.87 -29.24 -8.97
C GLU A 135 14.91 -29.05 -10.09
N THR A 136 15.59 -27.89 -10.10
CA THR A 136 16.67 -27.64 -11.06
C THR A 136 17.95 -28.21 -10.53
N THR A 137 18.62 -28.99 -11.37
CA THR A 137 19.82 -29.74 -11.00
C THR A 137 21.09 -29.01 -11.46
N LEU A 138 21.92 -28.60 -10.49
CA LEU A 138 23.21 -27.98 -10.76
C LEU A 138 24.33 -29.00 -10.78
N SER A 139 25.33 -28.79 -11.63
CA SER A 139 26.64 -29.45 -11.53
C SER A 139 27.64 -28.43 -11.02
N VAL A 140 28.16 -28.65 -9.83
CA VAL A 140 29.07 -27.72 -9.15
C VAL A 140 30.46 -28.32 -9.06
N VAL A 141 31.47 -27.56 -9.49
CA VAL A 141 32.90 -27.90 -9.40
C VAL A 141 33.54 -26.92 -8.42
N SER A 142 34.07 -27.43 -7.30
CA SER A 142 34.80 -26.60 -6.35
C SER A 142 36.23 -26.35 -6.81
N ASP A 143 36.72 -25.14 -6.59
CA ASP A 143 38.14 -24.79 -6.79
C ASP A 143 39.02 -25.37 -5.67
N ASP A 144 38.44 -25.69 -4.49
CA ASP A 144 39.11 -26.34 -3.36
C ASP A 144 38.32 -27.61 -2.94
N PRO A 145 38.83 -28.82 -3.24
CA PRO A 145 38.15 -30.09 -2.96
C PRO A 145 37.83 -30.33 -1.47
N SER A 146 38.48 -29.62 -0.56
CA SER A 146 38.30 -29.76 0.89
C SER A 146 37.25 -28.81 1.48
N ALA A 147 36.80 -27.81 0.71
CA ALA A 147 35.93 -26.77 1.19
C ALA A 147 34.44 -27.14 1.05
N SER A 148 33.70 -27.12 2.17
CA SER A 148 32.25 -27.41 2.15
C SER A 148 31.46 -26.38 1.35
N LEU A 149 30.84 -26.79 0.24
CA LEU A 149 30.02 -25.89 -0.60
C LEU A 149 28.66 -25.55 0.03
N VAL A 150 28.28 -26.20 1.14
CA VAL A 150 27.04 -25.90 1.86
C VAL A 150 27.06 -24.47 2.38
N GLY A 151 25.99 -23.72 2.11
CA GLY A 151 25.83 -22.32 2.46
C GLY A 151 26.43 -21.33 1.46
N ALA A 152 27.11 -21.80 0.41
CA ALA A 152 27.60 -20.95 -0.67
C ALA A 152 26.47 -20.53 -1.63
N TRP A 153 26.69 -19.46 -2.37
CA TRP A 153 25.76 -18.90 -3.34
C TRP A 153 26.22 -19.17 -4.76
N VAL A 154 25.34 -19.73 -5.58
CA VAL A 154 25.51 -19.84 -7.02
C VAL A 154 24.93 -18.59 -7.66
N ALA A 155 25.78 -17.75 -8.28
CA ALA A 155 25.37 -16.49 -8.89
C ALA A 155 26.27 -16.15 -10.08
N THR A 156 25.87 -15.17 -10.90
CA THR A 156 26.77 -14.66 -11.95
C THR A 156 27.85 -13.78 -11.33
N ASP A 157 29.01 -13.66 -11.98
CA ASP A 157 30.06 -12.71 -11.54
C ASP A 157 29.52 -11.27 -11.48
N GLY A 158 28.56 -10.93 -12.36
CA GLY A 158 27.88 -9.63 -12.36
C GLY A 158 27.01 -9.42 -11.11
N THR A 159 26.24 -10.43 -10.70
CA THR A 159 25.44 -10.39 -9.47
C THR A 159 26.32 -10.30 -8.22
N ALA A 160 27.44 -11.04 -8.18
CA ALA A 160 28.41 -10.95 -7.08
C ALA A 160 29.12 -9.58 -7.01
N ALA A 161 29.48 -9.00 -8.15
CA ALA A 161 30.02 -7.65 -8.21
C ALA A 161 28.99 -6.58 -7.83
N ALA A 162 27.72 -6.76 -8.19
CA ALA A 162 26.62 -5.89 -7.75
C ALA A 162 26.45 -5.95 -6.22
N ALA A 163 26.48 -7.15 -5.64
CA ALA A 163 26.42 -7.35 -4.19
C ALA A 163 27.54 -6.60 -3.45
N ALA A 164 28.79 -6.75 -3.91
CA ALA A 164 29.93 -6.05 -3.33
C ALA A 164 29.83 -4.51 -3.48
N ARG A 165 29.30 -4.03 -4.61
CA ARG A 165 29.07 -2.59 -4.83
C ARG A 165 28.01 -2.03 -3.89
N SER A 166 26.86 -2.68 -3.78
CA SER A 166 25.78 -2.23 -2.90
C SER A 166 26.13 -2.31 -1.42
N ALA A 167 26.96 -3.28 -1.02
CA ALA A 167 27.50 -3.33 0.34
C ALA A 167 28.45 -2.17 0.66
N GLY A 168 29.13 -1.64 -0.36
CA GLY A 168 29.99 -0.45 -0.26
C GLY A 168 29.26 0.89 -0.45
N GLU A 169 27.96 0.89 -0.74
CA GLU A 169 27.18 2.12 -0.84
C GLU A 169 27.08 2.82 0.53
N THR A 170 27.10 4.16 0.52
CA THR A 170 26.89 4.93 1.74
C THR A 170 25.45 4.74 2.25
N ILE A 171 25.25 4.94 3.55
CA ILE A 171 23.93 4.90 4.20
C ILE A 171 22.94 5.80 3.45
N GLY A 172 23.36 7.02 3.11
CA GLY A 172 22.53 7.98 2.37
C GLY A 172 22.17 7.51 0.95
N ALA A 173 23.14 6.93 0.21
CA ALA A 173 22.89 6.41 -1.13
C ALA A 173 21.87 5.28 -1.12
N ARG A 174 21.94 4.36 -0.15
CA ARG A 174 20.99 3.25 -0.02
C ARG A 174 19.55 3.73 0.21
N VAL A 175 19.38 4.69 1.11
CA VAL A 175 18.07 5.32 1.37
C VAL A 175 17.58 6.07 0.12
N ALA A 176 18.44 6.88 -0.52
CA ALA A 176 18.09 7.63 -1.72
C ALA A 176 17.72 6.72 -2.91
N ASN A 177 18.39 5.58 -3.09
CA ASN A 177 18.08 4.59 -4.12
C ASN A 177 16.69 3.96 -3.89
N GLY A 178 16.40 3.55 -2.65
CA GLY A 178 15.07 3.02 -2.29
C GLY A 178 13.96 4.07 -2.45
N PHE A 179 14.27 5.32 -2.09
CA PHE A 179 13.38 6.46 -2.27
C PHE A 179 13.07 6.73 -3.75
N GLY A 180 14.12 6.88 -4.57
CA GLY A 180 14.02 7.21 -5.98
C GLY A 180 13.32 6.11 -6.80
N ARG A 181 13.61 4.84 -6.52
CA ARG A 181 12.91 3.71 -7.16
C ARG A 181 11.41 3.74 -6.87
N THR A 182 11.05 4.00 -5.62
CA THR A 182 9.64 4.11 -5.25
C THR A 182 8.97 5.27 -5.97
N ALA A 183 9.60 6.45 -6.00
CA ALA A 183 9.06 7.61 -6.72
C ALA A 183 8.90 7.34 -8.22
N LEU A 184 9.83 6.60 -8.84
CA LEU A 184 9.76 6.17 -10.23
C LEU A 184 8.54 5.26 -10.49
N ASP A 185 8.24 4.34 -9.58
CA ASP A 185 7.20 3.32 -9.79
C ASP A 185 5.75 3.85 -9.66
N ILE A 186 5.54 4.93 -8.88
CA ILE A 186 4.19 5.41 -8.52
C ILE A 186 3.97 6.92 -8.63
N GLY A 187 5.03 7.73 -8.81
CA GLY A 187 4.93 9.19 -8.70
C GLY A 187 3.94 9.79 -9.70
N ILE A 188 3.97 9.32 -10.94
CA ILE A 188 3.03 9.74 -12.00
C ILE A 188 1.60 9.35 -11.63
N LEU A 189 1.40 8.12 -11.14
CA LEU A 189 0.08 7.59 -10.81
C LEU A 189 -0.60 8.43 -9.71
N ILE A 190 0.14 8.80 -8.66
CA ILE A 190 -0.38 9.62 -7.56
C ILE A 190 -0.69 11.03 -8.03
N ALA A 191 0.20 11.65 -8.81
CA ALA A 191 -0.01 12.99 -9.36
C ALA A 191 -1.27 13.05 -10.23
N MET A 192 -1.44 12.08 -11.14
CA MET A 192 -2.61 12.01 -12.01
C MET A 192 -3.89 11.72 -11.23
N ALA A 193 -3.86 10.83 -10.24
CA ALA A 193 -5.02 10.53 -9.40
C ALA A 193 -5.49 11.76 -8.60
N SER A 194 -4.55 12.53 -8.04
CA SER A 194 -4.85 13.76 -7.31
C SER A 194 -5.51 14.82 -8.21
N ILE A 195 -4.95 15.04 -9.40
CA ILE A 195 -5.52 15.96 -10.40
C ILE A 195 -6.92 15.50 -10.85
N LEU A 196 -7.07 14.20 -11.13
CA LEU A 196 -8.34 13.60 -11.54
C LEU A 196 -9.42 13.85 -10.48
N GLY A 197 -9.13 13.54 -9.22
CA GLY A 197 -10.07 13.74 -8.11
C GLY A 197 -10.46 15.22 -7.94
N GLY A 198 -9.48 16.12 -7.97
CA GLY A 198 -9.72 17.56 -7.87
C GLY A 198 -10.57 18.12 -9.01
N CYS A 199 -10.27 17.74 -10.25
CA CYS A 199 -11.02 18.18 -11.43
C CYS A 199 -12.45 17.62 -11.45
N LEU A 200 -12.63 16.35 -11.07
CA LEU A 200 -13.94 15.73 -10.98
C LEU A 200 -14.86 16.43 -9.95
N MET A 201 -14.29 16.84 -8.80
CA MET A 201 -15.00 17.63 -7.81
C MET A 201 -15.35 19.02 -8.32
N ALA A 202 -14.38 19.76 -8.87
CA ALA A 202 -14.60 21.12 -9.34
C ALA A 202 -15.60 21.18 -10.50
N ALA A 203 -15.71 20.10 -11.29
CA ALA A 203 -16.67 19.97 -12.39
C ALA A 203 -18.09 19.57 -11.94
N HIS A 204 -18.33 19.37 -10.64
CA HIS A 204 -19.59 18.84 -10.09
C HIS A 204 -19.95 17.45 -10.65
N GLY A 205 -18.96 16.73 -11.20
CA GLY A 205 -19.18 15.39 -11.77
C GLY A 205 -19.54 14.37 -10.70
N ALA A 206 -18.90 14.48 -9.53
CA ALA A 206 -19.18 13.63 -8.39
C ALA A 206 -20.58 13.91 -7.79
N GLU A 207 -21.07 15.16 -7.81
CA GLU A 207 -22.45 15.49 -7.43
C GLU A 207 -23.47 14.85 -8.40
N ARG A 208 -23.21 14.91 -9.72
CA ARG A 208 -24.06 14.25 -10.71
C ARG A 208 -24.22 12.75 -10.44
N ILE A 209 -23.13 12.07 -10.07
CA ILE A 209 -23.14 10.62 -9.80
C ILE A 209 -24.11 10.31 -8.65
N VAL A 210 -24.04 11.08 -7.57
CA VAL A 210 -24.85 10.87 -6.36
C VAL A 210 -26.33 11.12 -6.64
N ILE A 211 -26.65 12.22 -7.32
CA ILE A 211 -28.03 12.55 -7.71
C ILE A 211 -28.59 11.47 -8.64
N SER A 212 -27.79 10.99 -9.59
CA SER A 212 -28.22 9.93 -10.51
C SER A 212 -28.50 8.61 -9.79
N LEU A 213 -27.61 8.20 -8.87
CA LEU A 213 -27.80 6.97 -8.09
C LEU A 213 -28.99 7.08 -7.13
N ARG A 214 -29.21 8.26 -6.52
CA ARG A 214 -30.41 8.55 -5.72
C ARG A 214 -31.67 8.43 -6.56
N ASN A 215 -31.71 9.03 -7.74
CA ASN A 215 -32.88 9.00 -8.61
C ASN A 215 -33.20 7.58 -9.11
N ALA A 216 -32.17 6.77 -9.35
CA ALA A 216 -32.34 5.38 -9.74
C ALA A 216 -32.84 4.48 -8.59
N LEU A 217 -32.31 4.65 -7.38
CA LEU A 217 -32.68 3.83 -6.21
C LEU A 217 -33.97 4.30 -5.51
N GLY A 218 -34.36 5.56 -5.74
CA GLY A 218 -35.53 6.21 -5.15
C GLY A 218 -35.28 6.78 -3.73
N PRO A 219 -36.16 7.67 -3.25
CA PRO A 219 -35.97 8.39 -1.98
C PRO A 219 -35.84 7.47 -0.74
N SER A 220 -36.52 6.32 -0.75
CA SER A 220 -36.50 5.36 0.37
C SER A 220 -35.16 4.64 0.54
N ARG A 221 -34.28 4.66 -0.49
CA ARG A 221 -32.98 3.99 -0.51
C ARG A 221 -31.81 4.98 -0.54
N THR A 222 -32.04 6.22 -0.12
CA THR A 222 -31.02 7.28 -0.04
C THR A 222 -29.73 6.84 0.69
N PRO A 223 -29.76 6.09 1.82
CA PRO A 223 -28.53 5.59 2.43
C PRO A 223 -27.69 4.68 1.52
N PHE A 224 -28.33 3.86 0.68
CA PHE A 224 -27.62 3.04 -0.29
C PHE A 224 -27.03 3.86 -1.43
N ALA A 225 -27.71 4.94 -1.84
CA ALA A 225 -27.14 5.88 -2.79
C ALA A 225 -25.87 6.55 -2.24
N PHE A 226 -25.86 6.94 -0.96
CA PHE A 226 -24.67 7.47 -0.31
C PHE A 226 -23.56 6.42 -0.15
N LEU A 227 -23.89 5.20 0.28
CA LEU A 227 -22.92 4.10 0.41
C LEU A 227 -22.26 3.76 -0.94
N GLY A 228 -23.07 3.59 -1.99
CA GLY A 228 -22.59 3.27 -3.33
C GLY A 228 -21.80 4.42 -3.96
N SER A 229 -22.25 5.66 -3.77
CA SER A 229 -21.50 6.83 -4.23
C SER A 229 -20.18 6.97 -3.49
N GLY A 230 -20.15 6.71 -2.17
CA GLY A 230 -18.92 6.67 -1.38
C GLY A 230 -17.96 5.61 -1.91
N LEU A 231 -18.44 4.37 -2.13
CA LEU A 231 -17.62 3.28 -2.68
C LEU A 231 -17.02 3.64 -4.05
N LEU A 232 -17.79 4.27 -4.93
CA LEU A 232 -17.35 4.62 -6.27
C LEU A 232 -16.41 5.84 -6.30
N LEU A 233 -16.80 6.92 -5.62
CA LEU A 233 -16.02 8.15 -5.57
C LEU A 233 -14.73 7.99 -4.76
N GLY A 234 -14.71 7.08 -3.78
CA GLY A 234 -13.52 6.74 -3.00
C GLY A 234 -12.44 6.00 -3.80
N ILE A 235 -12.70 5.56 -5.04
CA ILE A 235 -11.68 4.92 -5.90
C ILE A 235 -10.58 5.94 -6.27
N PRO A 236 -10.88 7.10 -6.89
CA PRO A 236 -9.84 8.07 -7.22
C PRO A 236 -9.68 9.19 -6.18
N MET A 237 -10.66 9.43 -5.30
CA MET A 237 -10.66 10.59 -4.41
C MET A 237 -10.27 10.24 -2.97
N PHE A 238 -9.73 11.23 -2.25
CA PHE A 238 -9.54 11.13 -0.81
C PHE A 238 -10.89 11.03 -0.09
N ALA A 239 -10.96 10.18 0.92
CA ALA A 239 -12.22 9.95 1.64
C ALA A 239 -12.77 11.22 2.30
N GLU A 240 -11.89 12.11 2.79
CA GLU A 240 -12.27 13.41 3.36
C GLU A 240 -12.90 14.33 2.30
N ALA A 241 -12.34 14.36 1.09
CA ALA A 241 -12.86 15.12 -0.03
C ALA A 241 -14.24 14.61 -0.48
N VAL A 242 -14.40 13.28 -0.58
CA VAL A 242 -15.71 12.65 -0.83
C VAL A 242 -16.70 13.02 0.26
N PHE A 243 -16.29 12.95 1.53
CA PHE A 243 -17.15 13.31 2.65
C PHE A 243 -17.59 14.78 2.58
N TYR A 244 -16.66 15.70 2.31
CA TYR A 244 -16.92 17.13 2.15
C TYR A 244 -17.97 17.39 1.07
N LEU A 245 -17.86 16.71 -0.07
CA LEU A 245 -18.80 16.82 -1.18
C LEU A 245 -20.19 16.27 -0.85
N LEU A 246 -20.26 15.10 -0.22
CA LEU A 246 -21.53 14.39 -0.01
C LEU A 246 -22.30 14.92 1.20
N LEU A 247 -21.63 15.56 2.15
CA LEU A 247 -22.27 16.05 3.36
C LEU A 247 -23.33 17.15 3.12
N PRO A 248 -23.12 18.18 2.27
CA PRO A 248 -24.16 19.12 1.90
C PRO A 248 -25.41 18.45 1.34
N LEU A 249 -25.24 17.42 0.49
CA LEU A 249 -26.34 16.62 -0.05
C LEU A 249 -27.04 15.84 1.06
N ALA A 250 -26.31 15.25 2.00
CA ALA A 250 -26.90 14.58 3.16
C ALA A 250 -27.72 15.55 4.04
N LYS A 251 -27.22 16.78 4.25
CA LYS A 251 -27.96 17.84 4.98
C LYS A 251 -29.21 18.28 4.23
N ALA A 252 -29.13 18.44 2.90
CA ALA A 252 -30.29 18.75 2.07
C ALA A 252 -31.36 17.65 2.16
N MET A 253 -30.94 16.38 2.06
CA MET A 253 -31.83 15.23 2.21
C MET A 253 -32.46 15.14 3.60
N TRP A 254 -31.72 15.47 4.65
CA TRP A 254 -32.30 15.55 5.98
C TRP A 254 -33.31 16.70 6.11
N ARG A 255 -33.12 17.84 5.44
CA ARG A 255 -34.12 18.93 5.46
C ARG A 255 -35.44 18.49 4.80
N GLU A 256 -35.35 17.71 3.73
CA GLU A 256 -36.52 17.17 3.01
C GLU A 256 -37.24 16.07 3.82
N THR A 257 -36.47 15.11 4.37
CA THR A 257 -37.04 13.90 4.99
C THR A 257 -37.19 13.97 6.51
N ARG A 258 -36.44 14.87 7.16
CA ARG A 258 -36.31 15.04 8.62
C ARG A 258 -35.94 13.77 9.37
N LYS A 259 -35.31 12.79 8.70
CA LYS A 259 -34.97 11.46 9.24
C LYS A 259 -33.55 11.04 8.86
N ASN A 260 -32.97 10.14 9.65
CA ASN A 260 -31.78 9.33 9.30
C ASN A 260 -30.50 10.12 8.95
N TYR A 261 -30.28 11.30 9.53
CA TYR A 261 -29.09 12.10 9.21
C TYR A 261 -27.78 11.40 9.59
N LEU A 262 -27.72 10.77 10.78
CA LEU A 262 -26.55 10.00 11.19
C LEU A 262 -26.30 8.85 10.22
N LEU A 263 -27.34 8.14 9.81
CA LEU A 263 -27.23 7.09 8.80
C LEU A 263 -26.66 7.61 7.46
N PHE A 264 -27.07 8.79 6.99
CA PHE A 264 -26.48 9.39 5.78
C PHE A 264 -24.99 9.70 5.96
N VAL A 265 -24.61 10.33 7.06
CA VAL A 265 -23.21 10.64 7.39
C VAL A 265 -22.38 9.35 7.44
N MET A 266 -22.85 8.34 8.17
CA MET A 266 -22.12 7.08 8.34
C MET A 266 -22.03 6.27 7.05
N THR A 267 -23.06 6.27 6.19
CA THR A 267 -23.00 5.57 4.89
C THR A 267 -22.03 6.19 3.91
N ILE A 268 -21.91 7.52 3.91
CA ILE A 268 -20.86 8.22 3.16
C ILE A 268 -19.49 7.74 3.63
N VAL A 269 -19.25 7.77 4.95
CA VAL A 269 -17.96 7.39 5.53
C VAL A 269 -17.63 5.92 5.25
N ALA A 270 -18.60 5.02 5.44
CA ALA A 270 -18.42 3.58 5.22
C ALA A 270 -17.92 3.28 3.79
N GLY A 271 -18.63 3.81 2.78
CA GLY A 271 -18.25 3.57 1.39
C GLY A 271 -16.93 4.25 1.01
N ALA A 272 -16.82 5.55 1.31
CA ALA A 272 -15.67 6.35 0.89
C ALA A 272 -14.37 5.87 1.53
N THR A 273 -14.39 5.58 2.82
CA THR A 273 -13.16 5.19 3.53
C THR A 273 -12.71 3.78 3.18
N MET A 274 -13.63 2.83 2.95
CA MET A 274 -13.25 1.46 2.66
C MET A 274 -12.55 1.32 1.31
N THR A 275 -13.13 1.87 0.24
CA THR A 275 -12.49 1.85 -1.07
C THR A 275 -11.15 2.60 -1.05
N HIS A 276 -11.09 3.74 -0.34
CA HIS A 276 -9.88 4.55 -0.24
C HIS A 276 -8.67 3.80 0.35
N SER A 277 -8.88 2.73 1.12
CA SER A 277 -7.77 1.94 1.70
C SER A 277 -7.67 0.52 1.17
N LEU A 278 -8.45 0.15 0.16
CA LEU A 278 -8.37 -1.18 -0.45
C LEU A 278 -8.19 -1.16 -1.97
N VAL A 279 -8.57 -0.08 -2.65
CA VAL A 279 -8.66 -0.07 -4.12
C VAL A 279 -7.71 0.99 -4.70
N PRO A 280 -6.70 0.60 -5.50
CA PRO A 280 -5.92 1.52 -6.33
C PRO A 280 -6.84 2.31 -7.29
N PRO A 281 -6.50 3.53 -7.71
CA PRO A 281 -5.19 4.19 -7.70
C PRO A 281 -4.86 4.96 -6.41
N THR A 282 -5.67 4.83 -5.36
CA THR A 282 -5.39 5.52 -4.09
C THR A 282 -3.98 5.20 -3.58
N PRO A 283 -3.27 6.18 -3.00
CA PRO A 283 -1.81 6.07 -2.83
C PRO A 283 -1.36 4.91 -1.93
N GLY A 284 -2.10 4.63 -0.85
CA GLY A 284 -1.81 3.53 0.07
C GLY A 284 -1.91 2.15 -0.59
N PRO A 285 -3.10 1.73 -1.05
CA PRO A 285 -3.30 0.46 -1.75
C PRO A 285 -2.41 0.30 -2.99
N LEU A 286 -2.22 1.39 -3.75
CA LEU A 286 -1.33 1.39 -4.90
C LEU A 286 0.11 1.06 -4.50
N PHE A 287 0.62 1.69 -3.44
CA PHE A 287 1.98 1.42 -2.97
C PHE A 287 2.12 -0.01 -2.43
N VAL A 288 1.15 -0.50 -1.64
CA VAL A 288 1.18 -1.87 -1.11
C VAL A 288 1.24 -2.88 -2.25
N ALA A 289 0.42 -2.70 -3.29
CA ALA A 289 0.43 -3.57 -4.46
C ALA A 289 1.79 -3.56 -5.18
N GLN A 290 2.35 -2.38 -5.43
CA GLN A 290 3.65 -2.23 -6.11
C GLN A 290 4.80 -2.79 -5.28
N ALA A 291 4.83 -2.51 -3.96
CA ALA A 291 5.85 -3.01 -3.05
C ALA A 291 5.86 -4.55 -2.96
N MET A 292 4.74 -5.19 -3.25
CA MET A 292 4.57 -6.64 -3.28
C MET A 292 4.57 -7.23 -4.70
N GLY A 293 4.77 -6.42 -5.74
CA GLY A 293 4.73 -6.87 -7.13
C GLY A 293 3.38 -7.46 -7.57
N ILE A 294 2.28 -7.03 -6.93
CA ILE A 294 0.93 -7.50 -7.24
C ILE A 294 0.40 -6.73 -8.45
N ASP A 295 -0.21 -7.45 -9.38
CA ASP A 295 -0.91 -6.84 -10.52
C ASP A 295 -1.99 -5.85 -10.04
N ILE A 296 -2.02 -4.66 -10.65
CA ILE A 296 -2.90 -3.57 -10.20
C ILE A 296 -4.37 -3.91 -10.45
N ALA A 297 -4.71 -4.54 -11.57
CA ALA A 297 -6.10 -4.95 -11.83
C ALA A 297 -6.55 -6.00 -10.82
N LEU A 298 -5.69 -6.98 -10.49
CA LEU A 298 -6.01 -7.97 -9.46
C LEU A 298 -6.22 -7.32 -8.09
N MET A 299 -5.37 -6.36 -7.70
CA MET A 299 -5.55 -5.62 -6.45
C MET A 299 -6.86 -4.83 -6.45
N MET A 300 -7.21 -4.16 -7.57
CA MET A 300 -8.47 -3.43 -7.69
C MET A 300 -9.67 -4.35 -7.54
N GLN A 301 -9.64 -5.54 -8.18
CA GLN A 301 -10.70 -6.53 -8.08
C GLN A 301 -10.89 -7.02 -6.65
N GLN A 302 -9.83 -7.53 -6.01
CA GLN A 302 -9.92 -8.08 -4.65
C GLN A 302 -10.25 -6.99 -3.63
N GLY A 303 -9.65 -5.80 -3.79
CA GLY A 303 -9.94 -4.63 -2.98
C GLY A 303 -11.41 -4.21 -3.04
N LEU A 304 -12.02 -4.21 -4.24
CA LEU A 304 -13.42 -3.82 -4.42
C LEU A 304 -14.39 -4.85 -3.81
N ILE A 305 -14.08 -6.14 -3.93
CA ILE A 305 -14.87 -7.21 -3.31
C ILE A 305 -14.87 -7.03 -1.77
N VAL A 306 -13.67 -6.91 -1.18
CA VAL A 306 -13.55 -6.79 0.28
C VAL A 306 -14.07 -5.45 0.78
N SER A 307 -13.86 -4.35 0.05
CA SER A 307 -14.40 -3.03 0.44
C SER A 307 -15.92 -3.03 0.44
N THR A 308 -16.56 -3.68 -0.53
CA THR A 308 -18.02 -3.79 -0.59
C THR A 308 -18.59 -4.59 0.58
N ILE A 309 -17.98 -5.74 0.90
CA ILE A 309 -18.40 -6.59 2.03
C ILE A 309 -18.26 -5.84 3.35
N ALA A 310 -17.10 -5.22 3.58
CA ALA A 310 -16.82 -4.47 4.79
C ALA A 310 -17.72 -3.23 4.92
N ALA A 311 -17.90 -2.44 3.86
CA ALA A 311 -18.76 -1.27 3.85
C ALA A 311 -20.23 -1.63 4.12
N PHE A 312 -20.68 -2.82 3.70
CA PHE A 312 -22.00 -3.31 4.06
C PHE A 312 -22.11 -3.64 5.55
N ALA A 313 -21.07 -4.20 6.17
CA ALA A 313 -21.03 -4.34 7.63
C ALA A 313 -21.06 -2.98 8.34
N GLY A 314 -20.31 -1.99 7.84
CA GLY A 314 -20.40 -0.60 8.30
C GLY A 314 -21.82 -0.04 8.21
N TYR A 315 -22.52 -0.27 7.09
CA TYR A 315 -23.92 0.08 6.92
C TYR A 315 -24.84 -0.57 7.95
N THR A 316 -24.67 -1.87 8.24
CA THR A 316 -25.49 -2.55 9.25
C THR A 316 -25.31 -1.92 10.64
N TYR A 317 -24.07 -1.59 11.01
CA TYR A 317 -23.80 -0.87 12.25
C TYR A 317 -24.35 0.56 12.23
N ALA A 318 -24.25 1.25 11.10
CA ALA A 318 -24.82 2.59 10.92
C ALA A 318 -26.34 2.62 11.16
N ARG A 319 -27.08 1.60 10.71
CA ARG A 319 -28.52 1.47 11.00
C ARG A 319 -28.80 1.28 12.49
N TYR A 320 -27.97 0.50 13.17
CA TYR A 320 -28.08 0.30 14.61
C TYR A 320 -27.77 1.61 15.36
N ALA A 321 -26.67 2.28 15.02
CA ALA A 321 -26.23 3.52 15.62
C ALA A 321 -27.26 4.65 15.45
N ASP A 322 -27.81 4.82 14.25
CA ASP A 322 -28.86 5.81 13.94
C ASP A 322 -30.14 5.60 14.77
N ARG A 323 -30.54 4.33 15.00
CA ARG A 323 -31.68 4.01 15.87
C ARG A 323 -31.39 4.23 17.34
N ARG A 324 -30.14 4.03 17.78
CA ARG A 324 -29.75 4.05 19.20
C ARG A 324 -29.35 5.44 19.70
N TRP A 325 -28.73 6.23 18.84
CA TRP A 325 -28.22 7.58 19.11
C TRP A 325 -28.52 8.49 17.90
N PRO A 326 -29.80 8.79 17.64
CA PRO A 326 -30.17 9.66 16.54
C PRO A 326 -29.47 11.02 16.69
N LEU A 327 -28.78 11.44 15.64
CA LEU A 327 -28.10 12.72 15.60
C LEU A 327 -29.07 13.79 15.11
N GLU A 328 -29.33 14.77 15.96
CA GLU A 328 -29.96 16.01 15.53
C GLU A 328 -28.93 16.85 14.78
N VAL A 329 -29.34 17.47 13.66
CA VAL A 329 -28.46 18.38 12.93
C VAL A 329 -28.25 19.62 13.78
N ARG A 330 -27.13 19.64 14.51
CA ARG A 330 -26.62 20.85 15.16
C ARG A 330 -25.99 21.71 14.06
N SER A 331 -26.33 23.00 14.02
CA SER A 331 -25.59 23.95 13.21
C SER A 331 -24.11 23.86 13.63
N ALA A 332 -23.22 23.60 12.68
CA ALA A 332 -21.81 23.62 12.94
C ALA A 332 -21.44 25.05 13.36
N ILE A 333 -21.00 25.23 14.61
CA ILE A 333 -20.43 26.44 15.22
C ILE A 333 -21.04 27.76 14.71
N GLY A 334 -22.03 28.29 15.45
CA GLY A 334 -22.40 29.71 15.38
C GLY A 334 -23.73 30.07 14.71
N SER A 335 -24.63 29.12 14.44
CA SER A 335 -25.96 29.43 13.89
C SER A 335 -27.06 29.04 14.89
N GLY A 336 -27.42 29.96 15.78
CA GLY A 336 -28.67 29.89 16.51
C GLY A 336 -29.87 29.94 15.55
N PRO A 337 -31.11 29.68 16.03
CA PRO A 337 -32.32 29.66 15.21
C PRO A 337 -32.58 30.95 14.40
N ASP A 338 -31.93 32.05 14.78
CA ASP A 338 -32.12 33.40 14.22
C ASP A 338 -30.83 34.02 13.64
N SER A 339 -30.07 33.27 12.83
CA SER A 339 -28.95 33.85 12.05
C SER A 339 -29.33 33.99 10.57
N PRO A 340 -29.70 35.20 10.11
CA PRO A 340 -29.93 35.49 8.70
C PRO A 340 -28.60 35.84 8.01
N GLU A 341 -27.76 34.83 7.74
CA GLU A 341 -26.62 34.85 6.80
C GLU A 341 -25.91 33.46 6.92
N ALA A 342 -25.43 32.80 5.89
CA ALA A 342 -25.41 33.07 4.47
C ALA A 342 -25.18 31.72 3.77
N THR A 343 -25.92 31.51 2.70
CA THR A 343 -25.63 30.51 1.67
C THR A 343 -25.44 29.06 2.15
N ALA A 344 -26.56 28.36 2.34
CA ALA A 344 -26.67 27.14 1.54
C ALA A 344 -26.28 27.51 0.10
N PRO A 345 -25.65 26.64 -0.70
CA PRO A 345 -26.12 26.60 -2.08
C PRO A 345 -27.61 26.30 -1.93
N GLN A 346 -28.42 27.36 -1.89
CA GLN A 346 -29.71 27.28 -2.51
C GLN A 346 -29.36 26.61 -3.83
N SER A 347 -29.93 25.45 -4.05
CA SER A 347 -30.44 25.15 -5.37
C SER A 347 -31.40 26.30 -5.73
N THR A 348 -30.88 27.51 -5.93
CA THR A 348 -31.47 28.43 -6.86
C THR A 348 -31.46 27.62 -8.13
N ALA A 349 -32.66 27.33 -8.61
CA ALA A 349 -32.92 26.90 -9.96
C ALA A 349 -32.46 28.01 -10.93
N GLY A 350 -31.17 28.28 -10.92
CA GLY A 350 -30.39 29.04 -11.88
C GLY A 350 -29.34 28.08 -12.41
N GLU A 351 -29.79 27.16 -13.26
CA GLU A 351 -29.03 26.39 -14.26
C GLU A 351 -27.52 26.19 -14.04
N THR A 352 -27.08 25.64 -12.90
CA THR A 352 -25.77 24.97 -12.88
C THR A 352 -25.92 23.71 -13.72
N GLN A 353 -25.53 23.77 -15.00
CA GLN A 353 -25.56 22.60 -15.88
C GLN A 353 -24.63 21.52 -15.31
N LEU A 354 -25.22 20.51 -14.68
CA LEU A 354 -24.48 19.34 -14.24
C LEU A 354 -24.00 18.55 -15.47
N PRO A 355 -22.77 18.03 -15.46
CA PRO A 355 -22.30 17.16 -16.53
C PRO A 355 -23.21 15.92 -16.68
N PRO A 356 -23.33 15.35 -17.88
CA PRO A 356 -23.96 14.05 -18.09
C PRO A 356 -23.28 12.95 -17.25
N LEU A 357 -24.08 11.98 -16.77
CA LEU A 357 -23.58 10.90 -15.91
C LEU A 357 -22.42 10.12 -16.56
N VAL A 358 -22.51 9.85 -17.86
CA VAL A 358 -21.46 9.12 -18.60
C VAL A 358 -20.14 9.88 -18.56
N LEU A 359 -20.18 11.21 -18.75
CA LEU A 359 -18.97 12.05 -18.70
C LEU A 359 -18.40 12.16 -17.28
N SER A 360 -19.25 12.11 -16.24
CA SER A 360 -18.80 12.05 -14.84
C SER A 360 -18.18 10.71 -14.46
N LEU A 361 -18.70 9.60 -15.00
CA LEU A 361 -18.19 8.25 -14.71
C LEU A 361 -16.91 7.94 -15.50
N LEU A 362 -16.73 8.56 -16.67
CA LEU A 362 -15.62 8.26 -17.57
C LEU A 362 -14.24 8.37 -16.88
N PRO A 363 -13.87 9.46 -16.17
CA PRO A 363 -12.56 9.54 -15.50
C PRO A 363 -12.34 8.45 -14.44
N ILE A 364 -13.40 7.94 -13.82
CA ILE A 364 -13.30 6.91 -12.77
C ILE A 364 -13.15 5.52 -13.39
N LEU A 365 -13.93 5.22 -14.43
CA LEU A 365 -14.00 3.89 -15.03
C LEU A 365 -12.92 3.66 -16.09
N LEU A 366 -12.45 4.73 -16.76
CA LEU A 366 -11.44 4.63 -17.81
C LEU A 366 -10.15 3.91 -17.38
N PRO A 367 -9.49 4.25 -16.24
CA PRO A 367 -8.26 3.58 -15.87
C PRO A 367 -8.52 2.12 -15.44
N VAL A 368 -9.67 1.86 -14.80
CA VAL A 368 -10.10 0.50 -14.43
C VAL A 368 -10.20 -0.38 -15.67
N ILE A 369 -10.90 0.10 -16.71
CA ILE A 369 -11.15 -0.66 -17.93
C ILE A 369 -9.85 -0.90 -18.70
N LEU A 370 -9.03 0.15 -18.88
CA LEU A 370 -7.79 0.06 -19.65
C LEU A 370 -6.77 -0.88 -18.99
N ILE A 371 -6.53 -0.73 -17.68
CA ILE A 371 -5.57 -1.57 -16.94
C ILE A 371 -6.06 -3.03 -16.88
N SER A 372 -7.36 -3.24 -16.67
CA SER A 372 -7.93 -4.58 -16.63
C SER A 372 -7.87 -5.28 -18.00
N ALA A 373 -8.01 -4.54 -19.09
CA ALA A 373 -7.90 -5.10 -20.43
C ALA A 373 -6.48 -5.62 -20.72
N ASP A 374 -5.44 -4.87 -20.34
CA ASP A 374 -4.05 -5.33 -20.49
C ASP A 374 -3.73 -6.53 -19.60
N SER A 375 -4.14 -6.49 -18.32
CA SER A 375 -3.98 -7.64 -17.40
C SER A 375 -4.70 -8.91 -17.91
N ALA A 376 -5.87 -8.77 -18.54
CA ALA A 376 -6.57 -9.89 -19.17
C ALA A 376 -5.76 -10.48 -20.35
N LEU A 377 -5.12 -9.65 -21.18
CA LEU A 377 -4.25 -10.15 -22.27
C LEU A 377 -3.00 -10.86 -21.76
N ALA A 378 -2.49 -10.47 -20.59
CA ALA A 378 -1.34 -11.13 -19.98
C ALA A 378 -1.66 -12.55 -19.50
N THR A 379 -2.91 -12.80 -19.12
CA THR A 379 -3.36 -14.07 -18.52
C THR A 379 -4.02 -15.01 -19.53
N SER A 380 -4.41 -14.55 -20.72
CA SER A 380 -5.11 -15.37 -21.71
C SER A 380 -4.83 -14.94 -23.16
N SER A 381 -4.64 -15.92 -24.05
CA SER A 381 -4.43 -15.68 -25.48
C SER A 381 -5.77 -15.63 -26.22
N TYR A 382 -6.32 -14.43 -26.41
CA TYR A 382 -7.64 -14.22 -27.02
C TYR A 382 -7.65 -14.30 -28.57
N GLY A 383 -6.58 -14.76 -29.21
CA GLY A 383 -6.50 -14.84 -30.69
C GLY A 383 -6.67 -13.49 -31.40
N LEU A 384 -6.42 -12.37 -30.69
CA LEU A 384 -6.57 -11.03 -31.25
C LEU A 384 -5.48 -10.70 -32.28
N PRO A 385 -5.77 -9.86 -33.29
CA PRO A 385 -4.76 -9.34 -34.20
C PRO A 385 -3.64 -8.60 -33.45
N SER A 386 -2.41 -8.68 -33.96
CA SER A 386 -1.22 -8.07 -33.34
C SER A 386 -1.36 -6.57 -33.09
N TRP A 387 -1.98 -5.83 -34.02
CA TRP A 387 -2.20 -4.40 -33.86
C TRP A 387 -3.16 -4.08 -32.69
N ALA A 388 -4.17 -4.92 -32.46
CA ALA A 388 -5.13 -4.73 -31.37
C ALA A 388 -4.47 -5.01 -30.01
N VAL A 389 -3.66 -6.07 -29.92
CA VAL A 389 -2.85 -6.37 -28.73
C VAL A 389 -1.91 -5.22 -28.39
N SER A 390 -1.23 -4.65 -29.40
CA SER A 390 -0.33 -3.51 -29.19
C SER A 390 -1.06 -2.27 -28.68
N ILE A 391 -2.25 -1.95 -29.21
CA ILE A 391 -3.06 -0.82 -28.74
C ILE A 391 -3.48 -1.04 -27.29
N ILE A 392 -3.99 -2.23 -26.95
CA ILE A 392 -4.43 -2.53 -25.59
C ILE A 392 -3.25 -2.45 -24.60
N ARG A 393 -2.07 -2.97 -24.97
CA ARG A 393 -0.87 -2.88 -24.13
C ARG A 393 -0.41 -1.44 -23.90
N VAL A 394 -0.44 -0.61 -24.93
CA VAL A 394 -0.07 0.80 -24.80
C VAL A 394 -1.08 1.55 -23.94
N LEU A 395 -2.39 1.42 -24.22
CA LEU A 395 -3.43 2.14 -23.50
C LEU A 395 -3.66 1.61 -22.08
N GLY A 396 -3.39 0.32 -21.84
CA GLY A 396 -3.52 -0.32 -20.54
C GLY A 396 -2.30 -0.15 -19.64
N ASP A 397 -1.20 0.44 -20.13
CA ASP A 397 -0.11 0.87 -19.26
C ASP A 397 -0.68 1.78 -18.16
N LYS A 398 -0.39 1.43 -16.90
CA LYS A 398 -0.96 2.10 -15.72
C LYS A 398 -0.70 3.61 -15.70
N ASN A 399 0.46 4.07 -16.20
CA ASN A 399 0.78 5.49 -16.22
C ASN A 399 -0.05 6.19 -17.30
N LEU A 400 -0.08 5.63 -18.51
CA LEU A 400 -0.86 6.22 -19.61
C LEU A 400 -2.36 6.22 -19.32
N ALA A 401 -2.89 5.10 -18.81
CA ALA A 401 -4.30 4.95 -18.46
C ALA A 401 -4.76 6.02 -17.45
N LEU A 402 -3.99 6.26 -16.37
CA LEU A 402 -4.30 7.33 -15.41
C LEU A 402 -4.11 8.73 -15.99
N THR A 403 -3.10 8.96 -16.83
CA THR A 403 -2.92 10.25 -17.50
C THR A 403 -4.12 10.58 -18.41
N LEU A 404 -4.61 9.61 -19.18
CA LEU A 404 -5.82 9.78 -20.01
C LEU A 404 -7.06 10.06 -19.16
N SER A 405 -7.15 9.42 -17.99
CA SER A 405 -8.25 9.63 -17.04
C SER A 405 -8.21 11.01 -16.39
N ALA A 406 -7.04 11.49 -16.02
CA ALA A 406 -6.83 12.86 -15.56
C ALA A 406 -7.14 13.89 -16.67
N ALA A 407 -6.74 13.62 -17.91
CA ALA A 407 -7.09 14.47 -19.06
C ALA A 407 -8.60 14.52 -19.28
N ALA A 408 -9.31 13.39 -19.18
CA ALA A 408 -10.77 13.36 -19.25
C ALA A 408 -11.42 14.18 -18.13
N ALA A 409 -10.89 14.13 -16.89
CA ALA A 409 -11.37 14.95 -15.78
C ALA A 409 -11.09 16.46 -16.00
N ILE A 410 -9.93 16.81 -16.54
CA ILE A 410 -9.59 18.20 -16.90
C ILE A 410 -10.53 18.72 -17.98
N LEU A 411 -10.81 17.93 -19.02
CA LEU A 411 -11.75 18.30 -20.08
C LEU A 411 -13.17 18.46 -19.53
N LEU A 412 -13.60 17.56 -18.65
CA LEU A 412 -14.87 17.66 -17.94
C LEU A 412 -14.97 19.01 -17.19
N LEU A 413 -13.92 19.37 -16.43
CA LEU A 413 -13.86 20.67 -15.76
C LEU A 413 -13.84 21.83 -16.73
N ALA A 414 -13.08 21.77 -17.82
CA ALA A 414 -13.00 22.85 -18.80
C ALA A 414 -14.36 23.13 -19.46
N TRP A 415 -15.17 22.09 -19.68
CA TRP A 415 -16.50 22.20 -20.28
C TRP A 415 -17.59 22.60 -19.28
N TYR A 416 -17.52 22.11 -18.04
CA TYR A 416 -18.56 22.30 -17.02
C TYR A 416 -18.14 23.18 -15.83
N ALA A 417 -17.03 23.90 -15.93
CA ALA A 417 -16.57 24.84 -14.92
C ALA A 417 -17.69 25.87 -14.61
N PRO A 418 -18.08 26.04 -13.33
CA PRO A 418 -19.07 27.03 -12.95
C PRO A 418 -18.57 28.42 -13.35
N ALA A 419 -19.40 29.20 -14.03
CA ALA A 419 -19.12 30.61 -14.23
C ALA A 419 -19.34 31.31 -12.89
N SER A 420 -18.28 31.57 -12.11
CA SER A 420 -18.43 32.32 -10.86
C SER A 420 -18.65 33.81 -11.17
N PRO A 421 -19.79 34.41 -10.79
CA PRO A 421 -20.06 35.83 -11.05
C PRO A 421 -19.32 36.77 -10.08
N ALA A 422 -18.82 36.24 -8.95
CA ALA A 422 -18.33 37.05 -7.82
C ALA A 422 -16.82 37.28 -7.81
N HIS A 423 -16.04 36.49 -8.55
CA HIS A 423 -14.60 36.66 -8.74
C HIS A 423 -14.27 36.26 -10.19
N ALA A 424 -13.90 37.24 -11.01
CA ALA A 424 -13.57 37.11 -12.42
C ALA A 424 -12.32 36.23 -12.67
N SER A 425 -12.41 34.95 -12.39
CA SER A 425 -11.43 33.94 -12.82
C SER A 425 -11.99 33.24 -14.05
N SER A 426 -11.22 33.21 -15.14
CA SER A 426 -11.58 32.48 -16.36
C SER A 426 -11.76 30.99 -16.04
N ARG A 427 -12.53 30.26 -16.85
CA ARG A 427 -12.58 28.78 -16.76
C ARG A 427 -11.18 28.17 -16.80
N ALA A 428 -10.29 28.77 -17.58
CA ALA A 428 -8.88 28.38 -17.65
C ALA A 428 -8.15 28.58 -16.31
N ASP A 429 -8.47 29.63 -15.55
CA ASP A 429 -7.86 29.89 -14.24
C ASP A 429 -8.31 28.87 -13.19
N LEU A 430 -9.58 28.47 -13.22
CA LEU A 430 -10.08 27.39 -12.35
C LEU A 430 -9.38 26.08 -12.66
N VAL A 431 -9.30 25.68 -13.95
CA VAL A 431 -8.57 24.47 -14.36
C VAL A 431 -7.11 24.55 -13.91
N ARG A 432 -6.42 25.67 -14.16
CA ARG A 432 -5.02 25.87 -13.76
C ARG A 432 -4.85 25.76 -12.24
N LYS A 433 -5.74 26.38 -11.47
CA LYS A 433 -5.72 26.32 -10.00
C LYS A 433 -5.94 24.89 -9.51
N THR A 434 -6.97 24.20 -10.00
CA THR A 434 -7.28 22.82 -9.57
C THR A 434 -6.15 21.84 -9.92
N VAL A 435 -5.56 21.95 -11.12
CA VAL A 435 -4.40 21.14 -11.49
C VAL A 435 -3.20 21.44 -10.59
N LYS A 436 -2.92 22.72 -10.31
CA LYS A 436 -1.84 23.13 -9.40
C LYS A 436 -2.04 22.57 -8.00
N ASP A 437 -3.24 22.73 -7.44
CA ASP A 437 -3.58 22.26 -6.10
C ASP A 437 -3.43 20.73 -6.02
N GLY A 438 -3.89 19.99 -7.04
CA GLY A 438 -3.71 18.54 -7.13
C GLY A 438 -2.24 18.10 -7.18
N VAL A 439 -1.37 18.83 -7.89
CA VAL A 439 0.08 18.56 -7.91
C VAL A 439 0.73 18.81 -6.55
N ILE A 440 0.34 19.88 -5.85
CA ILE A 440 0.85 20.19 -4.51
C ILE A 440 0.48 19.08 -3.52
N GLU A 441 -0.79 18.67 -3.52
CA GLU A 441 -1.29 17.57 -2.69
C GLU A 441 -0.56 16.25 -2.99
N ALA A 442 -0.37 15.94 -4.28
CA ALA A 442 0.39 14.76 -4.70
C ALA A 442 1.85 14.79 -4.22
N GLY A 443 2.48 15.96 -4.19
CA GLY A 443 3.88 16.11 -3.78
C GLY A 443 4.15 15.60 -2.37
N GLU A 444 3.31 15.97 -1.41
CA GLU A 444 3.42 15.49 -0.02
C GLU A 444 3.29 13.96 0.06
N ILE A 445 2.30 13.42 -0.66
CA ILE A 445 1.99 11.98 -0.67
C ILE A 445 3.14 11.18 -1.28
N ILE A 446 3.67 11.64 -2.42
CA ILE A 446 4.82 11.01 -3.09
C ILE A 446 6.03 10.98 -2.16
N LEU A 447 6.31 12.09 -1.46
CA LEU A 447 7.43 12.15 -0.51
C LEU A 447 7.27 11.12 0.62
N VAL A 448 6.10 11.06 1.24
CA VAL A 448 5.81 10.11 2.34
C VAL A 448 5.93 8.65 1.86
N ILE A 449 5.39 8.33 0.69
CA ILE A 449 5.45 6.96 0.17
C ILE A 449 6.88 6.59 -0.23
N ALA A 450 7.60 7.49 -0.90
CA ALA A 450 8.98 7.25 -1.26
C ALA A 450 9.87 7.05 -0.02
N ALA A 451 9.62 7.78 1.08
CA ALA A 451 10.29 7.55 2.36
C ALA A 451 9.99 6.16 2.93
N GLY A 452 8.74 5.71 2.86
CA GLY A 452 8.36 4.36 3.27
C GLY A 452 8.95 3.25 2.40
N GLY A 453 9.04 3.46 1.09
CA GLY A 453 9.73 2.56 0.18
C GLY A 453 11.24 2.50 0.40
N ALA A 454 11.85 3.61 0.80
CA ALA A 454 13.24 3.63 1.27
C ALA A 454 13.42 2.77 2.53
N LEU A 455 12.56 2.94 3.55
CA LEU A 455 12.54 2.12 4.75
C LEU A 455 12.36 0.63 4.42
N GLY A 456 11.38 0.28 3.59
CA GLY A 456 11.15 -1.10 3.15
C GLY A 456 12.35 -1.70 2.41
N THR A 457 13.06 -0.90 1.61
CA THR A 457 14.27 -1.35 0.89
C THR A 457 15.39 -1.69 1.85
N VAL A 458 15.67 -0.84 2.83
CA VAL A 458 16.74 -1.09 3.80
C VAL A 458 16.39 -2.20 4.79
N LEU A 459 15.10 -2.39 5.12
CA LEU A 459 14.62 -3.54 5.89
C LEU A 459 14.81 -4.86 5.12
N ARG A 460 14.56 -4.87 3.80
CA ARG A 460 14.88 -6.05 2.96
C ARG A 460 16.38 -6.34 2.96
N GLN A 461 17.22 -5.32 2.81
CA GLN A 461 18.68 -5.45 2.89
C GLN A 461 19.16 -5.93 4.27
N ALA A 462 18.41 -5.67 5.33
CA ALA A 462 18.70 -6.16 6.68
C ALA A 462 18.39 -7.65 6.89
N GLY A 463 17.88 -8.35 5.88
CA GLY A 463 17.65 -9.80 5.92
C GLY A 463 16.35 -10.22 6.63
N MET A 464 15.32 -9.38 6.58
CA MET A 464 14.01 -9.67 7.20
C MET A 464 13.28 -10.84 6.51
N ALA A 465 13.52 -11.05 5.22
CA ALA A 465 12.89 -12.11 4.45
C ALA A 465 13.40 -13.50 4.88
N GLU A 466 14.70 -13.66 5.14
CA GLU A 466 15.27 -14.93 5.60
C GLU A 466 14.85 -15.28 7.02
N LEU A 467 14.79 -14.28 7.91
CA LEU A 467 14.27 -14.46 9.27
C LEU A 467 12.84 -14.99 9.23
N ALA A 468 12.01 -14.41 8.36
CA ALA A 468 10.63 -14.83 8.23
C ALA A 468 10.49 -16.22 7.60
N ALA A 469 11.27 -16.54 6.58
CA ALA A 469 11.30 -17.90 6.02
C ALA A 469 11.67 -18.97 7.07
N ALA A 470 12.50 -18.61 8.06
CA ALA A 470 12.88 -19.50 9.17
C ALA A 470 11.86 -19.56 10.32
N THR A 471 10.91 -18.62 10.41
CA THR A 471 10.01 -18.45 11.57
C THR A 471 8.52 -18.51 11.22
N VAL A 472 8.13 -18.36 9.95
CA VAL A 472 6.73 -18.45 9.53
C VAL A 472 6.23 -19.87 9.81
N PRO A 473 5.24 -20.03 10.70
CA PRO A 473 4.72 -21.35 11.05
C PRO A 473 4.16 -22.09 9.84
N THR A 474 4.05 -23.42 9.96
CA THR A 474 3.23 -24.28 9.09
C THR A 474 1.78 -23.78 8.93
N GLN A 475 1.30 -22.89 9.80
CA GLN A 475 0.02 -22.18 9.69
C GLN A 475 0.12 -20.96 8.76
N LYS A 476 0.14 -21.23 7.45
CA LYS A 476 0.31 -20.25 6.37
C LYS A 476 -0.68 -19.07 6.38
N LEU A 477 -1.88 -19.24 6.96
CA LEU A 477 -2.89 -18.17 7.08
C LEU A 477 -2.59 -17.12 8.16
N LEU A 478 -1.72 -17.43 9.13
CA LEU A 478 -1.45 -16.55 10.26
C LEU A 478 -0.80 -15.21 9.85
N LEU A 479 -0.20 -15.15 8.66
CA LEU A 479 0.37 -13.92 8.14
C LEU A 479 -0.69 -12.83 7.89
N LEU A 480 -1.93 -13.20 7.53
CA LEU A 480 -3.02 -12.23 7.31
C LEU A 480 -3.39 -11.43 8.58
N PRO A 481 -3.74 -12.06 9.72
CA PRO A 481 -4.02 -11.34 10.95
C PRO A 481 -2.79 -10.62 11.52
N ILE A 482 -1.57 -11.16 11.31
CA ILE A 482 -0.33 -10.44 11.68
C ILE A 482 -0.18 -9.15 10.86
N ALA A 483 -0.36 -9.23 9.55
CA ALA A 483 -0.27 -8.07 8.66
C ALA A 483 -1.29 -7.00 9.04
N TRP A 484 -2.54 -7.42 9.24
CA TRP A 484 -3.62 -6.56 9.72
C TRP A 484 -3.31 -5.93 11.08
N GLY A 485 -2.80 -6.72 12.04
CA GLY A 485 -2.49 -6.27 13.40
C GLY A 485 -1.35 -5.27 13.46
N ILE A 486 -0.30 -5.47 12.66
CA ILE A 486 0.81 -4.52 12.53
C ILE A 486 0.28 -3.20 11.94
N THR A 487 -0.51 -3.26 10.87
CA THR A 487 -1.11 -2.04 10.31
C THR A 487 -2.00 -1.33 11.32
N ALA A 488 -2.85 -2.07 12.04
CA ALA A 488 -3.74 -1.55 13.06
C ALA A 488 -2.99 -0.83 14.19
N LEU A 489 -1.89 -1.42 14.67
CA LEU A 489 -1.06 -0.83 15.72
C LEU A 489 -0.47 0.51 15.26
N VAL A 490 0.12 0.54 14.06
CA VAL A 490 0.69 1.78 13.50
C VAL A 490 -0.42 2.81 13.27
N ARG A 491 -1.57 2.37 12.77
CA ARG A 491 -2.73 3.23 12.52
C ARG A 491 -3.25 3.87 13.80
N ILE A 492 -3.44 3.10 14.88
CA ILE A 492 -3.88 3.63 16.18
C ILE A 492 -2.89 4.66 16.69
N ALA A 493 -1.58 4.42 16.54
CA ALA A 493 -0.56 5.35 16.98
C ALA A 493 -0.53 6.63 16.12
N GLN A 494 -0.58 6.50 14.80
CA GLN A 494 -0.20 7.59 13.89
C GLN A 494 -1.38 8.32 13.25
N GLY A 495 -2.56 7.70 13.15
CA GLY A 495 -3.76 8.40 12.70
C GLY A 495 -3.88 8.64 11.19
N SER A 496 -2.94 8.20 10.35
CA SER A 496 -3.07 8.16 8.87
C SER A 496 -3.10 6.72 8.35
N ALA A 497 -4.13 6.41 7.56
CA ALA A 497 -4.31 5.08 6.97
C ALA A 497 -3.19 4.76 5.97
N THR A 498 -2.84 5.73 5.13
CA THR A 498 -1.79 5.62 4.11
C THR A 498 -0.44 5.31 4.73
N VAL A 499 -0.02 6.08 5.74
CA VAL A 499 1.26 5.88 6.43
C VAL A 499 1.31 4.51 7.12
N ALA A 500 0.22 4.10 7.76
CA ALA A 500 0.14 2.79 8.40
C ALA A 500 0.33 1.64 7.40
N MET A 501 -0.36 1.69 6.24
CA MET A 501 -0.22 0.69 5.19
C MET A 501 1.21 0.62 4.63
N ILE A 502 1.81 1.79 4.33
CA ILE A 502 3.18 1.90 3.82
C ILE A 502 4.19 1.31 4.81
N THR A 503 4.02 1.61 6.09
CA THR A 503 4.88 1.07 7.16
C THR A 503 4.71 -0.44 7.27
N ALA A 504 3.46 -0.93 7.30
CA ALA A 504 3.17 -2.35 7.45
C ALA A 504 3.67 -3.19 6.26
N VAL A 505 3.52 -2.73 5.02
CA VAL A 505 4.05 -3.47 3.86
C VAL A 505 5.58 -3.45 3.81
N GLY A 506 6.22 -2.39 4.30
CA GLY A 506 7.68 -2.35 4.47
C GLY A 506 8.19 -3.43 5.41
N ILE A 507 7.37 -3.83 6.40
CA ILE A 507 7.69 -4.85 7.40
C ILE A 507 7.29 -6.25 6.93
N VAL A 508 6.05 -6.41 6.46
CA VAL A 508 5.42 -7.71 6.18
C VAL A 508 5.58 -8.14 4.73
N GLY A 509 5.75 -7.21 3.80
CA GLY A 509 5.95 -7.50 2.38
C GLY A 509 7.11 -8.47 2.11
N PRO A 510 8.32 -8.25 2.67
CA PRO A 510 9.44 -9.17 2.49
C PRO A 510 9.16 -10.60 2.96
N ILE A 511 8.34 -10.73 4.02
CA ILE A 511 7.90 -12.01 4.57
C ILE A 511 6.95 -12.72 3.61
N ALA A 512 5.95 -11.98 3.10
CA ALA A 512 4.97 -12.51 2.16
C ALA A 512 5.61 -12.98 0.84
N LEU A 513 6.66 -12.28 0.37
CA LEU A 513 7.36 -12.59 -0.87
C LEU A 513 8.43 -13.69 -0.74
N ALA A 514 8.82 -14.06 0.48
CA ALA A 514 9.85 -15.09 0.70
C ALA A 514 9.42 -16.50 0.22
N GLY A 515 8.12 -16.69 -0.05
CA GLY A 515 7.51 -17.91 -0.58
C GLY A 515 6.85 -18.77 0.51
N GLY A 516 6.05 -19.75 0.09
CA GLY A 516 5.42 -20.73 1.00
C GLY A 516 3.99 -20.41 1.44
N LEU A 517 3.39 -19.30 0.99
CA LEU A 517 1.97 -19.01 1.22
C LEU A 517 1.08 -20.05 0.51
N SER A 518 -0.06 -20.36 1.10
CA SER A 518 -1.09 -21.21 0.49
C SER A 518 -2.11 -20.41 -0.33
N TYR A 519 -1.82 -19.14 -0.58
CA TYR A 519 -2.69 -18.18 -1.25
C TYR A 519 -1.85 -17.06 -1.87
N HIS A 520 -2.43 -16.34 -2.82
CA HIS A 520 -1.76 -15.25 -3.53
C HIS A 520 -1.46 -14.07 -2.59
N PRO A 521 -0.29 -13.41 -2.71
CA PRO A 521 0.10 -12.27 -1.86
C PRO A 521 -0.88 -11.09 -1.84
N VAL A 522 -1.79 -10.99 -2.83
CA VAL A 522 -2.88 -10.00 -2.84
C VAL A 522 -3.71 -10.01 -1.56
N TYR A 523 -3.92 -11.17 -0.94
CA TYR A 523 -4.65 -11.23 0.33
C TYR A 523 -3.89 -10.60 1.49
N VAL A 524 -2.55 -10.64 1.49
CA VAL A 524 -1.74 -9.90 2.46
C VAL A 524 -1.91 -8.40 2.24
N ALA A 525 -1.90 -7.94 0.99
CA ALA A 525 -2.11 -6.53 0.66
C ALA A 525 -3.49 -6.02 1.10
N VAL A 526 -4.54 -6.81 0.86
CA VAL A 526 -5.91 -6.50 1.30
C VAL A 526 -6.02 -6.53 2.84
N ALA A 527 -5.38 -7.49 3.51
CA ALA A 527 -5.33 -7.52 4.98
C ALA A 527 -4.62 -6.30 5.56
N ILE A 528 -3.53 -5.82 4.93
CA ILE A 528 -2.86 -4.58 5.31
C ILE A 528 -3.84 -3.40 5.18
N GLY A 529 -4.53 -3.26 4.05
CA GLY A 529 -5.50 -2.17 3.86
C GLY A 529 -6.71 -2.22 4.81
N ALA A 530 -7.22 -3.42 5.11
CA ALA A 530 -8.25 -3.60 6.13
C ALA A 530 -7.75 -3.23 7.54
N GLY A 531 -6.48 -3.53 7.85
CA GLY A 531 -5.86 -3.17 9.12
C GLY A 531 -5.70 -1.67 9.33
N SER A 532 -5.68 -0.88 8.24
CA SER A 532 -5.68 0.58 8.36
C SER A 532 -7.05 1.17 8.74
N LYS A 533 -8.10 0.33 8.80
CA LYS A 533 -9.47 0.71 9.20
C LYS A 533 -9.71 0.38 10.66
N ILE A 534 -8.86 0.90 11.52
CA ILE A 534 -8.97 0.79 12.98
C ILE A 534 -8.65 2.13 13.59
N GLY A 535 -9.24 2.41 14.75
CA GLY A 535 -8.78 3.50 15.62
C GLY A 535 -8.84 4.85 14.93
N MET A 536 -9.98 5.20 14.33
CA MET A 536 -10.22 6.58 13.88
C MET A 536 -10.54 7.43 15.12
N TRP A 537 -9.55 8.10 15.71
CA TRP A 537 -9.69 8.88 16.94
C TRP A 537 -8.95 10.22 16.81
N MET A 538 -8.69 10.93 17.91
CA MET A 538 -8.23 12.33 17.89
C MET A 538 -6.89 12.58 17.17
N ASN A 539 -6.10 11.55 16.89
CA ASN A 539 -4.87 11.67 16.10
C ASN A 539 -5.11 11.62 14.58
N ASP A 540 -6.35 11.41 14.14
CA ASP A 540 -6.75 11.29 12.75
C ASP A 540 -7.44 12.57 12.27
N SER A 541 -6.99 13.15 11.16
CA SER A 541 -7.62 14.33 10.54
C SER A 541 -9.07 14.04 10.13
N GLY A 542 -9.33 12.85 9.59
CA GLY A 542 -10.65 12.40 9.17
C GLY A 542 -11.64 12.33 10.33
N PHE A 543 -11.18 11.99 11.54
CA PHE A 543 -12.02 12.05 12.74
C PHE A 543 -12.55 13.47 12.98
N TRP A 544 -11.69 14.48 12.91
CA TRP A 544 -12.07 15.87 13.15
C TRP A 544 -12.93 16.45 12.03
N VAL A 545 -12.59 16.15 10.78
CA VAL A 545 -13.39 16.55 9.61
C VAL A 545 -14.81 16.00 9.74
N ILE A 546 -14.95 14.70 10.02
CA ILE A 546 -16.24 14.06 10.18
C ILE A 546 -16.99 14.65 11.37
N ALA A 547 -16.37 14.74 12.56
CA ALA A 547 -17.00 15.26 13.76
C ALA A 547 -17.53 16.70 13.58
N LYS A 548 -16.64 17.62 13.18
CA LYS A 548 -16.96 19.05 13.12
C LYS A 548 -17.96 19.37 12.02
N MET A 549 -17.79 18.80 10.83
CA MET A 549 -18.65 19.15 9.71
C MET A 549 -20.05 18.54 9.86
N SER A 550 -20.15 17.33 10.41
CA SER A 550 -21.44 16.67 10.64
C SER A 550 -22.24 17.28 11.81
N GLY A 551 -21.58 18.02 12.71
CA GLY A 551 -22.19 18.58 13.92
C GLY A 551 -22.14 17.64 15.13
N MET A 552 -21.31 16.60 15.07
CA MET A 552 -21.12 15.63 16.14
C MET A 552 -20.11 16.11 17.18
N THR A 553 -20.34 15.74 18.43
CA THR A 553 -19.32 15.80 19.47
C THR A 553 -18.27 14.71 19.26
N GLU A 554 -17.13 14.85 19.93
CA GLU A 554 -16.09 13.83 19.96
C GLU A 554 -16.62 12.50 20.49
N ALA A 555 -17.44 12.53 21.55
CA ALA A 555 -18.01 11.31 22.14
C ALA A 555 -19.02 10.63 21.21
N GLU A 556 -19.84 11.39 20.47
CA GLU A 556 -20.75 10.84 19.46
C GLU A 556 -19.94 10.22 18.30
N THR A 557 -18.88 10.89 17.85
CA THR A 557 -18.03 10.42 16.75
C THR A 557 -17.30 9.12 17.13
N LEU A 558 -16.75 9.05 18.35
CA LEU A 558 -16.13 7.85 18.89
C LEU A 558 -17.10 6.67 18.95
N LYS A 559 -18.32 6.89 19.46
CA LYS A 559 -19.32 5.82 19.63
C LYS A 559 -19.90 5.32 18.30
N THR A 560 -19.86 6.14 17.26
CA THR A 560 -20.52 5.83 15.98
C THR A 560 -19.47 5.53 14.91
N VAL A 561 -18.77 6.54 14.41
CA VAL A 561 -17.89 6.40 13.25
C VAL A 561 -16.65 5.57 13.58
N SER A 562 -16.02 5.78 14.74
CA SER A 562 -14.81 5.03 15.12
C SER A 562 -15.10 3.54 15.31
N VAL A 563 -16.25 3.22 15.94
CA VAL A 563 -16.72 1.83 16.08
C VAL A 563 -17.08 1.22 14.72
N MET A 564 -17.73 1.98 13.85
CA MET A 564 -18.07 1.53 12.51
C MET A 564 -16.82 1.14 11.73
N VAL A 565 -15.84 2.06 11.65
CA VAL A 565 -14.58 1.81 10.91
C VAL A 565 -13.85 0.60 11.50
N PHE A 566 -13.82 0.44 12.83
CA PHE A 566 -13.27 -0.76 13.48
C PHE A 566 -13.97 -2.05 13.02
N ILE A 567 -15.31 -2.06 12.97
CA ILE A 567 -16.08 -3.20 12.47
C ILE A 567 -15.71 -3.49 11.02
N GLU A 568 -15.62 -2.47 10.18
CA GLU A 568 -15.25 -2.63 8.77
C GLU A 568 -13.83 -3.21 8.61
N GLY A 569 -12.87 -2.77 9.41
CA GLY A 569 -11.51 -3.33 9.44
C GLY A 569 -11.49 -4.80 9.86
N CYS A 570 -12.24 -5.18 10.91
CA CYS A 570 -12.36 -6.56 11.35
C CYS A 570 -13.07 -7.45 10.31
N VAL A 571 -14.19 -6.98 9.74
CA VAL A 571 -14.92 -7.72 8.70
C VAL A 571 -14.08 -7.83 7.43
N GLY A 572 -13.32 -6.80 7.08
CA GLY A 572 -12.36 -6.84 5.99
C GLY A 572 -11.31 -7.94 6.17
N LEU A 573 -10.77 -8.11 7.37
CA LEU A 573 -9.86 -9.24 7.70
C LEU A 573 -10.57 -10.59 7.56
N VAL A 574 -11.77 -10.74 8.12
CA VAL A 574 -12.53 -12.00 8.04
C VAL A 574 -12.86 -12.36 6.58
N ALA A 575 -13.33 -11.39 5.79
CA ALA A 575 -13.58 -11.57 4.37
C ALA A 575 -12.31 -11.97 3.61
N THR A 576 -11.18 -11.34 3.94
CA THR A 576 -9.87 -11.69 3.36
C THR A 576 -9.44 -13.12 3.70
N LEU A 577 -9.63 -13.55 4.95
CA LEU A 577 -9.35 -14.94 5.38
C LEU A 577 -10.24 -15.95 4.65
N ILE A 578 -11.52 -15.64 4.47
CA ILE A 578 -12.47 -16.49 3.74
C ILE A 578 -12.07 -16.58 2.26
N LEU A 579 -11.76 -15.44 1.62
CA LEU A 579 -11.33 -15.45 0.22
C LEU A 579 -10.01 -16.19 0.04
N ALA A 580 -9.02 -15.97 0.91
CA ALA A 580 -7.74 -16.68 0.85
C ALA A 580 -7.87 -18.21 1.01
N THR A 581 -8.92 -18.68 1.70
CA THR A 581 -9.17 -20.12 1.88
C THR A 581 -10.02 -20.73 0.76
N LEU A 582 -11.07 -20.04 0.32
CA LEU A 582 -12.00 -20.55 -0.70
C LEU A 582 -11.53 -20.29 -2.13
N TRP A 583 -10.79 -19.20 -2.35
CA TRP A 583 -10.27 -18.79 -3.65
C TRP A 583 -8.80 -18.36 -3.50
N PRO A 584 -7.85 -19.30 -3.34
CA PRO A 584 -6.46 -18.95 -3.02
C PRO A 584 -5.69 -18.24 -4.14
N LEU A 585 -6.16 -18.21 -5.40
CA LEU A 585 -5.53 -17.51 -6.54
C LEU A 585 -4.07 -17.95 -6.83
N LEU A 586 -3.76 -19.24 -6.65
CA LEU A 586 -2.41 -19.81 -6.88
C LEU A 586 -2.15 -20.19 -8.34
#